data_AF-M7AXJ0-F1
#
_entry.id   AF-M7AXJ0-F1
#
_cell.length_a   1.000
_cell.length_b   1.000
_cell.length_c   1.000
_cell.angle_alpha   90.00
_cell.angle_beta   90.00
_cell.angle_gamma   90.00
#
_symmetry.space_group_name_H-M   'P 1'
#
loop_
_entity.id
_entity.type
_entity.pdbx_description
1 polymer ?
#
loop_
_entity_poly.entity_id
_entity_poly.type
_entity_poly.pdbx_seq_one_letter_code
_entity_poly.pdbx_strand_id
1 'polypeptide(L)'
;MKMMECQVAEVAGQACDPVLYCNARTPCRCRAAALSTDQGLTFESPSSCKKLCEPPHGCQGSVVSFTPTPGLLEADDVEEPDTPAHEMTCLLNTGNAASTLHRSTMSWLLYSHPMDKRKQGNLSIYLNRSPLNEAKWGHPWLLYEGPCSSLDLPV
;
A
#
# COMPACT_ATOMS: atom_id res chain seq x y z
N MET A 1 -6.86 -9.51 18.34
CA MET A 1 -5.57 -8.78 18.17
C MET A 1 -5.78 -7.36 18.66
N LYS A 2 -4.93 -6.81 19.55
CA LYS A 2 -5.05 -5.40 19.96
C LYS A 2 -4.41 -4.52 18.89
N MET A 3 -5.18 -3.58 18.36
CA MET A 3 -4.74 -2.57 17.40
C MET A 3 -4.59 -1.23 18.10
N MET A 4 -3.61 -0.44 17.68
CA MET A 4 -3.33 0.90 18.22
C MET A 4 -3.47 1.93 17.09
N GLU A 5 -2.62 2.94 17.04
CA GLU A 5 -2.59 3.97 15.99
C GLU A 5 -2.69 3.34 14.60
N CYS A 6 -3.57 3.89 13.76
CA CYS A 6 -3.73 3.46 12.38
C CYS A 6 -3.82 4.67 11.44
N GLN A 7 -3.56 4.43 10.17
CA GLN A 7 -3.88 5.35 9.10
C GLN A 7 -4.65 4.60 8.02
N VAL A 8 -5.47 5.34 7.27
CA VAL A 8 -6.35 4.81 6.24
C VAL A 8 -6.00 5.48 4.92
N ALA A 9 -5.89 4.70 3.86
CA ALA A 9 -5.71 5.18 2.49
C ALA A 9 -6.86 4.68 1.61
N GLU A 10 -7.39 5.57 0.76
CA GLU A 10 -8.39 5.20 -0.23
C GLU A 10 -7.71 4.57 -1.44
N VAL A 11 -8.12 3.37 -1.82
CA VAL A 11 -7.60 2.63 -2.96
C VAL A 11 -8.65 2.68 -4.07
N ALA A 12 -8.37 3.47 -5.11
CA ALA A 12 -9.26 3.62 -6.25
C ALA A 12 -8.84 2.73 -7.43
N GLY A 13 -9.84 2.19 -8.13
CA GLY A 13 -9.71 1.57 -9.45
C GLY A 13 -10.76 2.17 -10.39
N GLN A 14 -10.41 2.35 -11.67
CA GLN A 14 -11.23 3.14 -12.60
C GLN A 14 -12.66 2.58 -12.88
N ALA A 15 -12.97 1.37 -12.42
CA ALA A 15 -14.27 0.73 -12.61
C ALA A 15 -14.83 0.06 -11.34
N CYS A 16 -14.23 0.33 -10.17
CA CYS A 16 -14.67 -0.24 -8.90
C CYS A 16 -14.93 0.87 -7.89
N ASP A 17 -15.87 0.62 -6.97
CA ASP A 17 -16.02 1.48 -5.80
C ASP A 17 -14.69 1.50 -5.02
N PRO A 18 -14.30 2.68 -4.50
CA PRO A 18 -13.08 2.81 -3.74
C PRO A 18 -13.12 1.94 -2.48
N VAL A 19 -11.99 1.29 -2.18
CA VAL A 19 -11.82 0.48 -0.98
C VAL A 19 -10.93 1.23 -0.01
N LEU A 20 -11.32 1.32 1.25
CA LEU A 20 -10.46 1.88 2.29
C LEU A 20 -9.50 0.80 2.80
N TYR A 21 -8.21 1.06 2.71
CA TYR A 21 -7.16 0.24 3.31
C TYR A 21 -6.72 0.85 4.63
N CYS A 22 -6.99 0.16 5.74
CA CYS A 22 -6.51 0.53 7.06
C CYS A 22 -5.21 -0.20 7.39
N ASN A 23 -4.20 0.53 7.88
CA ASN A 23 -2.94 -0.02 8.34
C ASN A 23 -2.71 0.34 9.81
N ALA A 24 -2.80 -0.65 10.70
CA ALA A 24 -2.79 -0.46 12.14
C ALA A 24 -1.52 -0.98 12.81
N ARG A 25 -1.04 -0.23 13.81
CA ARG A 25 0.06 -0.60 14.70
C ARG A 25 -0.36 -1.74 15.61
N THR A 26 0.54 -2.70 15.79
CA THR A 26 0.27 -3.85 16.66
C THR A 26 1.51 -4.24 17.48
N PRO A 27 1.32 -4.85 18.66
CA PRO A 27 2.42 -5.44 19.42
C PRO A 27 2.88 -6.81 18.85
N CYS A 28 2.24 -7.31 17.78
CA CYS A 28 2.43 -8.66 17.25
C CYS A 28 3.59 -8.78 16.24
N ARG A 29 4.56 -7.85 16.27
CA ARG A 29 5.74 -7.80 15.37
C ARG A 29 5.42 -7.63 13.88
N CYS A 30 4.18 -7.35 13.54
CA CYS A 30 3.77 -6.99 12.18
C CYS A 30 2.56 -6.05 12.21
N ARG A 31 2.38 -5.28 11.15
CA ARG A 31 1.17 -4.46 10.97
C ARG A 31 -0.07 -5.35 10.85
N ALA A 32 -1.19 -4.83 11.32
CA ALA A 32 -2.50 -5.35 10.95
C ALA A 32 -3.03 -4.54 9.77
N ALA A 33 -3.65 -5.20 8.82
CA ALA A 33 -4.37 -4.55 7.73
C ALA A 33 -5.84 -4.97 7.76
N ALA A 34 -6.72 -4.09 7.33
CA ALA A 34 -8.13 -4.39 7.13
C ALA A 34 -8.68 -3.55 6.00
N LEU A 35 -9.59 -4.12 5.21
CA LEU A 35 -10.29 -3.44 4.14
C LEU A 35 -11.71 -3.05 4.57
N SER A 36 -12.20 -1.98 3.97
CA SER A 36 -13.58 -1.53 4.08
C SER A 36 -14.11 -1.22 2.69
N THR A 37 -15.22 -1.86 2.31
CA THR A 37 -15.94 -1.62 1.04
C THR A 37 -17.19 -0.76 1.21
N ASP A 38 -17.45 -0.24 2.42
CA ASP A 38 -18.65 0.52 2.76
C ASP A 38 -18.31 1.94 3.27
N GLN A 39 -17.24 2.53 2.74
CA GLN A 39 -16.77 3.89 3.06
C GLN A 39 -16.39 4.08 4.54
N GLY A 40 -15.99 3.02 5.22
CA GLY A 40 -15.45 3.05 6.58
C GLY A 40 -16.49 2.85 7.66
N LEU A 41 -17.72 2.44 7.30
CA LEU A 41 -18.74 2.06 8.27
C LEU A 41 -18.34 0.76 8.99
N THR A 42 -17.79 -0.20 8.27
CA THR A 42 -17.25 -1.44 8.83
C THR A 42 -15.93 -1.84 8.16
N PHE A 43 -15.02 -2.39 8.96
CA PHE A 43 -13.81 -3.02 8.47
C PHE A 43 -13.91 -4.52 8.64
N GLU A 44 -13.40 -5.27 7.66
CA GLU A 44 -13.30 -6.72 7.76
C GLU A 44 -12.37 -7.15 8.92
N SER A 45 -12.35 -8.46 9.19
CA SER A 45 -11.43 -8.98 10.21
C SER A 45 -9.98 -8.71 9.83
N PRO A 46 -9.19 -8.05 10.70
CA PRO A 46 -7.85 -7.64 10.36
C PRO A 46 -6.93 -8.85 10.16
N SER A 47 -6.15 -8.80 9.09
CA SER A 47 -5.11 -9.74 8.71
C SER A 47 -3.75 -9.29 9.27
N SER A 48 -2.81 -10.23 9.38
CA SER A 48 -1.43 -9.92 9.78
C SER A 48 -0.53 -9.72 8.57
N CYS A 49 -0.06 -8.50 8.34
CA CYS A 49 0.81 -8.17 7.21
C CYS A 49 2.28 -8.50 7.52
N LYS A 50 2.72 -9.74 7.23
CA LYS A 50 4.07 -10.22 7.56
C LYS A 50 5.21 -9.51 6.82
N LYS A 51 4.89 -8.78 5.73
CA LYS A 51 5.86 -7.97 4.99
C LYS A 51 6.17 -6.65 5.68
N LEU A 52 5.29 -6.17 6.54
CA LEU A 52 5.45 -4.93 7.29
C LEU A 52 5.71 -5.25 8.77
N CYS A 53 6.98 -5.47 9.10
CA CYS A 53 7.41 -5.84 10.45
C CYS A 53 7.33 -4.66 11.42
N GLU A 54 7.09 -4.96 12.70
CA GLU A 54 7.01 -3.99 13.80
C GLU A 54 8.08 -4.29 14.88
N PRO A 55 8.65 -3.25 15.53
CA PRO A 55 9.51 -3.42 16.70
C PRO A 55 8.75 -3.99 17.92
N PRO A 56 9.47 -4.34 19.01
CA PRO A 56 9.03 -4.21 20.40
C PRO A 56 7.54 -4.16 20.69
N HIS A 57 7.15 -2.90 20.65
CA HIS A 57 5.93 -2.30 21.11
C HIS A 57 5.19 -1.65 19.94
N GLY A 58 5.60 -1.98 18.71
CA GLY A 58 5.24 -1.29 17.49
C GLY A 58 5.72 0.17 17.43
N CYS A 59 5.57 0.79 16.27
CA CYS A 59 5.78 2.21 16.04
C CYS A 59 4.67 2.77 15.15
N GLN A 60 4.46 4.08 15.19
CA GLN A 60 3.59 4.72 14.22
C GLN A 60 4.23 4.63 12.83
N GLY A 61 3.39 4.45 11.81
CA GLY A 61 3.78 4.44 10.42
C GLY A 61 2.74 5.19 9.61
N SER A 62 3.12 5.58 8.39
CA SER A 62 2.26 6.35 7.50
C SER A 62 1.93 5.55 6.24
N VAL A 63 0.66 5.54 5.83
CA VAL A 63 0.23 4.92 4.57
C VAL A 63 -0.50 5.95 3.72
N VAL A 64 -0.16 6.01 2.44
CA VAL A 64 -0.82 6.87 1.46
C VAL A 64 -1.05 6.09 0.17
N SER A 65 -2.10 6.47 -0.56
CA SER A 65 -2.35 5.97 -1.92
C SER A 65 -1.97 7.02 -2.95
N PHE A 66 -1.55 6.55 -4.13
CA PHE A 66 -1.30 7.42 -5.28
C PHE A 66 -1.57 6.66 -6.58
N THR A 67 -1.94 7.37 -7.64
CA THR A 67 -2.12 6.77 -8.96
C THR A 67 -0.82 6.94 -9.74
N PRO A 68 -0.18 5.84 -10.20
CA PRO A 68 1.08 5.94 -10.93
C PRO A 68 0.87 6.58 -12.30
N THR A 69 1.82 7.41 -12.74
CA THR A 69 1.76 8.06 -14.06
C THR A 69 2.10 7.05 -15.16
N PRO A 70 1.20 6.74 -16.11
CA PRO A 70 1.39 5.70 -17.13
C PRO A 70 2.68 5.83 -17.97
N GLY A 71 3.20 7.04 -18.15
CA GLY A 71 4.40 7.31 -18.97
C GLY A 71 5.75 7.11 -18.27
N LEU A 72 5.76 6.80 -16.97
CA LEU A 72 6.99 6.54 -16.19
C LEU A 72 7.20 5.06 -15.83
N LEU A 73 6.25 4.20 -16.20
CA LEU A 73 6.24 2.78 -15.82
C LEU A 73 6.99 1.87 -16.81
N GLU A 74 7.43 2.40 -17.95
CA GLU A 74 8.02 1.61 -19.05
C GLU A 74 9.56 1.50 -18.97
N ALA A 75 10.19 1.84 -17.85
CA ALA A 75 11.64 1.91 -17.72
C ALA A 75 12.32 0.73 -16.99
N ASP A 76 11.58 -0.24 -16.43
CA ASP A 76 12.17 -1.31 -15.60
C ASP A 76 11.92 -2.75 -16.08
N ASP A 77 11.15 -2.97 -17.15
CA ASP A 77 10.87 -4.32 -17.67
C ASP A 77 11.48 -4.51 -19.06
N VAL A 78 12.78 -4.81 -19.12
CA VAL A 78 13.37 -5.54 -20.26
C VAL A 78 13.45 -7.02 -19.85
N GLU A 79 12.35 -7.73 -20.06
CA GLU A 79 12.40 -9.15 -20.40
C GLU A 79 11.67 -9.35 -21.73
N GLU A 80 12.34 -10.09 -22.62
CA GLU A 80 11.98 -10.37 -24.01
C GLU A 80 10.61 -11.07 -24.17
N PRO A 81 9.97 -10.94 -25.35
CA PRO A 81 8.59 -11.31 -25.57
C PRO A 81 8.46 -12.81 -25.82
N ASP A 82 7.46 -13.46 -25.22
CA ASP A 82 6.63 -14.44 -25.94
C ASP A 82 5.39 -14.87 -25.11
N THR A 83 4.25 -14.89 -25.79
CA THR A 83 2.93 -15.49 -25.47
C THR A 83 1.91 -14.75 -24.55
N PRO A 84 0.60 -14.86 -24.87
CA PRO A 84 -0.35 -13.76 -24.73
C PRO A 84 -1.12 -13.73 -23.41
N ALA A 85 -1.53 -12.51 -23.07
CA ALA A 85 -2.23 -12.10 -21.86
C ALA A 85 -3.43 -12.98 -21.49
N HIS A 86 -3.48 -13.41 -20.23
CA HIS A 86 -4.73 -13.70 -19.54
C HIS A 86 -5.43 -12.36 -19.25
N GLU A 87 -6.16 -11.88 -20.24
CA GLU A 87 -7.07 -10.75 -20.11
C GLU A 87 -8.18 -11.12 -19.11
N MET A 88 -8.24 -10.42 -17.98
CA MET A 88 -9.47 -10.36 -17.18
C MET A 88 -10.25 -9.13 -17.65
N THR A 89 -10.89 -9.28 -18.81
CA THR A 89 -11.78 -8.27 -19.40
C THR A 89 -13.12 -8.35 -18.66
N CYS A 90 -13.40 -7.36 -17.80
CA CYS A 90 -14.76 -7.13 -17.33
C CYS A 90 -15.58 -6.64 -18.54
N LEU A 91 -16.37 -7.54 -19.11
CA LEU A 91 -17.22 -7.28 -20.27
C LEU A 91 -18.43 -6.42 -19.89
N LEU A 92 -18.41 -5.14 -20.24
CA LEU A 92 -19.62 -4.35 -20.53
C LEU A 92 -19.32 -3.36 -21.66
N ASN A 93 -19.74 -3.72 -22.88
CA ASN A 93 -19.78 -2.79 -24.03
C ASN A 93 -21.09 -1.99 -23.98
N THR A 94 -21.02 -0.66 -24.03
CA THR A 94 -22.04 0.18 -24.71
C THR A 94 -21.42 1.53 -25.13
N GLY A 95 -21.26 1.72 -26.46
CA GLY A 95 -21.50 2.99 -27.17
C GLY A 95 -20.53 4.19 -27.07
N ASN A 96 -19.64 4.28 -28.07
CA ASN A 96 -19.18 5.47 -28.83
C ASN A 96 -19.06 6.88 -28.18
N ALA A 97 -17.82 7.34 -27.95
CA ALA A 97 -17.14 8.44 -28.68
C ALA A 97 -15.98 9.06 -27.86
N ALA A 98 -14.78 9.12 -28.47
CA ALA A 98 -13.62 9.92 -28.08
C ALA A 98 -13.04 9.72 -26.66
N SER A 99 -12.19 8.69 -26.47
CA SER A 99 -11.02 8.73 -25.57
C SER A 99 -10.17 7.48 -25.75
N THR A 100 -9.42 7.42 -26.84
CA THR A 100 -8.38 6.41 -27.03
C THR A 100 -7.29 6.59 -25.98
N LEU A 101 -7.10 5.53 -25.16
CA LEU A 101 -5.97 5.25 -24.27
C LEU A 101 -5.98 5.85 -22.85
N HIS A 102 -7.07 5.73 -22.09
CA HIS A 102 -6.95 5.75 -20.63
C HIS A 102 -6.44 4.37 -20.19
N ARG A 103 -5.11 4.21 -20.07
CA ARG A 103 -4.52 3.03 -19.44
C ARG A 103 -5.02 2.98 -18.00
N SER A 104 -5.90 2.03 -17.68
CA SER A 104 -6.50 1.92 -16.36
C SER A 104 -5.44 1.60 -15.31
N THR A 105 -5.07 2.58 -14.49
CA THR A 105 -4.12 2.37 -13.40
C THR A 105 -4.87 2.30 -12.09
N MET A 106 -4.83 1.15 -11.44
CA MET A 106 -5.19 1.01 -10.04
C MET A 106 -4.23 1.86 -9.18
N SER A 107 -4.73 2.48 -8.11
CA SER A 107 -3.85 3.16 -7.16
C SER A 107 -2.84 2.19 -6.54
N TRP A 108 -1.66 2.69 -6.23
CA TRP A 108 -0.63 1.98 -5.45
C TRP A 108 -0.64 2.49 -4.01
N LEU A 109 -0.08 1.70 -3.10
CA LEU A 109 0.15 2.12 -1.71
C LEU A 109 1.63 2.35 -1.46
N LEU A 110 1.93 3.46 -0.80
CA LEU A 110 3.23 3.76 -0.22
C LEU A 110 3.11 3.70 1.29
N TYR A 111 4.06 3.04 1.96
CA TYR A 111 4.09 2.95 3.41
C TYR A 111 5.46 3.35 3.94
N SER A 112 5.51 4.21 4.96
CA SER A 112 6.75 4.56 5.65
C SER A 112 6.71 4.14 7.11
N HIS A 113 7.82 3.57 7.59
CA HIS A 113 7.94 3.06 8.95
C HIS A 113 9.40 2.96 9.38
N PRO A 114 9.72 3.34 10.64
CA PRO A 114 10.99 2.97 11.25
C PRO A 114 11.26 1.44 11.22
N MET A 115 12.30 1.02 10.53
CA MET A 115 12.79 -0.36 10.51
C MET A 115 13.68 -0.60 11.74
N ASP A 116 13.27 -1.54 12.61
CA ASP A 116 14.06 -1.91 13.78
C ASP A 116 14.80 -3.23 13.57
N LYS A 117 16.13 -3.12 13.47
CA LYS A 117 17.04 -4.14 14.00
C LYS A 117 18.17 -3.44 14.77
N ARG A 118 17.92 -3.12 16.04
CA ARG A 118 18.90 -2.72 17.07
C ARG A 118 19.38 -1.27 17.07
N LYS A 119 19.01 -0.47 16.07
CA LYS A 119 19.22 0.99 16.08
C LYS A 119 17.87 1.64 15.80
N GLN A 120 17.27 2.16 16.87
CA GLN A 120 16.05 2.95 16.81
C GLN A 120 16.31 4.11 15.85
N GLY A 121 15.80 4.00 14.61
CA GLY A 121 15.78 5.16 13.73
C GLY A 121 15.76 5.00 12.22
N ASN A 122 16.16 3.86 11.65
CA ASN A 122 16.22 3.78 10.19
C ASN A 122 14.82 3.90 9.57
N LEU A 123 14.52 4.97 8.84
CA LEU A 123 13.22 5.15 8.19
C LEU A 123 13.25 4.45 6.84
N SER A 124 12.25 3.60 6.61
CA SER A 124 12.13 2.86 5.35
C SER A 124 10.79 3.11 4.69
N ILE A 125 10.78 3.04 3.36
CA ILE A 125 9.60 3.14 2.52
C ILE A 125 9.35 1.78 1.85
N TYR A 126 8.09 1.38 1.76
CA TYR A 126 7.61 0.17 1.11
C TYR A 126 6.59 0.57 0.03
N LEU A 127 6.54 -0.17 -1.07
CA LEU A 127 5.59 0.03 -2.16
C LEU A 127 4.76 -1.24 -2.34
N ASN A 128 3.46 -1.06 -2.55
CA ASN A 128 2.57 -2.12 -3.00
C ASN A 128 1.83 -1.69 -4.28
N ARG A 129 2.19 -2.32 -5.41
CA ARG A 129 1.55 -2.11 -6.72
C ARG A 129 0.23 -2.88 -6.89
N SER A 130 -0.12 -3.72 -5.91
CA SER A 130 -1.34 -4.52 -5.82
C SER A 130 -1.96 -4.32 -4.44
N PRO A 131 -2.56 -3.16 -4.17
CA PRO A 131 -2.87 -2.66 -2.82
C PRO A 131 -3.83 -3.53 -2.01
N LEU A 132 -4.64 -4.37 -2.68
CA LEU A 132 -5.56 -5.33 -2.05
C LEU A 132 -4.88 -6.67 -1.71
N ASN A 133 -3.59 -6.81 -2.00
CA ASN A 133 -2.80 -8.00 -1.71
C ASN A 133 -1.62 -7.62 -0.81
N GLU A 134 -1.74 -7.89 0.48
CA GLU A 134 -0.70 -7.62 1.46
C GLU A 134 0.61 -8.40 1.25
N ALA A 135 0.57 -9.52 0.51
CA ALA A 135 1.80 -10.25 0.22
C ALA A 135 2.68 -9.51 -0.82
N LYS A 136 2.12 -8.50 -1.51
CA LYS A 136 2.75 -7.74 -2.60
C LYS A 136 3.47 -6.47 -2.14
N TRP A 137 3.59 -6.23 -0.84
CA TRP A 137 4.57 -5.27 -0.32
C TRP A 137 5.98 -5.67 -0.75
N GLY A 138 6.64 -4.74 -1.46
CA GLY A 138 8.00 -4.89 -1.96
C GLY A 138 9.07 -4.80 -0.87
N HIS A 139 10.33 -4.93 -1.28
CA HIS A 139 11.46 -4.72 -0.39
C HIS A 139 11.54 -3.24 0.04
N PRO A 140 11.88 -2.96 1.31
CA PRO A 140 11.98 -1.58 1.78
C PRO A 140 13.17 -0.86 1.15
N TRP A 141 12.95 0.39 0.75
CA TRP A 141 14.01 1.35 0.48
C TRP A 141 14.34 2.12 1.75
N LEU A 142 15.63 2.15 2.13
CA LEU A 142 16.12 2.96 3.23
C LEU A 142 16.07 4.43 2.82
N LEU A 143 15.22 5.21 3.49
CA LEU A 143 15.11 6.65 3.24
C LEU A 143 16.07 7.44 4.12
N TYR A 144 16.25 7.01 5.37
CA TYR A 144 17.09 7.70 6.35
C TYR A 144 17.74 6.72 7.33
N GLU A 145 19.00 6.99 7.67
CA GLU A 145 19.75 6.28 8.70
C GLU A 145 20.03 7.21 9.89
N GLY A 146 19.60 6.83 11.09
CA GLY A 146 19.72 7.64 12.30
C GLY A 146 18.40 7.73 13.08
N PRO A 147 18.38 8.21 14.35
CA PRO A 147 17.20 8.17 15.20
C PRO A 147 15.99 8.96 14.67
N CYS A 148 14.98 8.24 14.16
CA CYS A 148 13.62 8.74 13.97
C CYS A 148 12.80 8.51 15.25
N SER A 149 12.84 9.47 16.18
CA SER A 149 11.76 9.64 17.16
C SER A 149 10.64 10.45 16.50
N SER A 150 9.38 10.08 16.78
CA SER A 150 8.19 10.88 16.47
C SER A 150 8.47 12.36 16.74
N LEU A 151 8.11 13.22 15.78
CA LEU A 151 8.03 14.67 15.98
C LEU A 151 6.88 14.96 16.96
N ASP A 152 7.09 14.70 18.24
CA ASP A 152 6.24 15.21 19.32
C ASP A 152 7.13 16.02 20.27
N LEU A 153 6.79 17.30 20.37
CA LEU A 153 7.50 18.37 21.07
C LEU A 153 7.88 17.98 22.51
N PRO A 154 9.06 18.38 23.03
CA PRO A 154 9.26 18.45 24.47
C PRO A 154 8.43 19.62 25.03
N VAL A 155 7.66 19.34 26.09
CA VAL A 155 7.04 20.36 26.96
C VAL A 155 8.12 21.01 27.82
#